data_AF-A0A2E0QPV8-F1
#
_entry.id   AF-A0A2E0QPV8-F1
#
_cell.length_a   1.000
_cell.length_b   1.000
_cell.length_c   1.000
_cell.angle_alpha   90.00
_cell.angle_beta   90.00
_cell.angle_gamma   90.00
#
_symmetry.space_group_name_H-M   'P 1'
#
loop_
_entity.id
_entity.type
_entity.pdbx_description
1 polymer ?
#
loop_
_entity_poly.entity_id
_entity_poly.type
_entity_poly.pdbx_seq_one_letter_code
_entity_poly.pdbx_strand_id
1 'polypeptide(L)' 'MKKSAVVVILFFVLAALHQDTWNWNNKDLWLGFMPAGLGYHLIFSVVAALFWFLVSKFAWPHKTEEWAEQE' A
#
# COMPACT_ATOMS: atom_id res chain seq x y z
N MET A 1 10.07 -16.18 -8.27
CA MET A 1 8.62 -15.88 -8.25
C MET A 1 8.30 -14.90 -9.37
N LYS A 2 7.17 -15.04 -10.06
CA LYS A 2 6.73 -14.03 -11.05
C LYS A 2 6.53 -12.68 -10.35
N LYS A 3 6.90 -11.55 -10.97
CA LYS A 3 6.74 -10.20 -10.39
C LYS A 3 5.32 -9.95 -9.87
N SER A 4 4.32 -10.42 -10.62
CA SER A 4 2.90 -10.35 -10.25
C SER A 4 2.57 -11.09 -8.96
N ALA A 5 3.19 -12.24 -8.69
CA ALA A 5 2.95 -13.00 -7.46
C ALA A 5 3.45 -12.23 -6.23
N VAL A 6 4.59 -11.53 -6.35
CA VAL A 6 5.12 -10.68 -5.27
C VAL A 6 4.17 -9.53 -4.98
N VAL A 7 3.68 -8.85 -6.03
CA VAL A 7 2.71 -7.74 -5.90
C VAL A 7 1.42 -8.20 -5.20
N VAL A 8 0.89 -9.36 -5.59
CA VAL A 8 -0.33 -9.93 -5.00
C VAL A 8 -0.13 -10.27 -3.52
N ILE A 9 0.99 -10.91 -3.16
CA ILE A 9 1.29 -11.22 -1.76
C ILE A 9 1.41 -9.94 -0.92
N LEU A 10 2.16 -8.95 -1.41
CA LEU A 10 2.31 -7.66 -0.73
C LEU A 10 0.99 -6.93 -0.58
N PHE A 11 0.12 -6.97 -1.60
CA PHE A 11 -1.23 -6.41 -1.51
C PHE A 11 -2.04 -7.03 -0.37
N PHE A 12 -2.04 -8.36 -0.24
CA PHE A 12 -2.75 -9.03 0.86
C PHE A 12 -2.13 -8.72 2.23
N VAL A 13 -0.81 -8.60 2.31
CA VAL A 13 -0.13 -8.17 3.54
C VAL A 13 -0.57 -6.75 3.93
N LEU A 14 -0.57 -5.81 2.98
CA LEU A 14 -1.06 -4.44 3.22
C LEU A 14 -2.55 -4.43 3.61
N ALA A 15 -3.39 -5.24 2.97
CA ALA A 15 -4.80 -5.35 3.29
C ALA A 15 -5.05 -5.88 4.72
N ALA A 16 -4.23 -6.83 5.17
CA ALA A 16 -4.26 -7.32 6.55
C ALA A 16 -3.77 -6.25 7.54
N LEU A 17 -2.68 -5.56 7.22
CA LEU A 17 -2.13 -4.47 8.03
C LEU A 17 -3.09 -3.27 8.13
N HIS A 18 -3.92 -3.03 7.12
CA HIS A 18 -4.94 -1.99 7.15
C HIS A 18 -6.03 -2.26 8.19
N GLN A 19 -6.27 -3.51 8.61
CA GLN A 19 -7.32 -3.80 9.58
C GLN A 19 -7.02 -3.23 10.97
N ASP A 20 -5.74 -2.98 11.28
CA ASP A 20 -5.29 -2.28 12.50
C ASP A 20 -5.96 -2.78 13.79
N THR A 21 -6.14 -4.10 13.91
CA THR A 21 -6.89 -4.71 15.03
C THR A 21 -6.18 -4.55 16.38
N TRP A 22 -4.87 -4.26 16.37
CA TRP A 22 -4.06 -4.10 17.58
C TRP A 22 -4.16 -2.71 18.20
N ASN A 23 -4.42 -1.64 17.43
CA ASN A 23 -4.56 -0.28 17.99
C ASN A 23 -5.98 0.02 18.49
N TRP A 24 -6.94 -0.90 18.35
CA TRP A 24 -8.35 -0.66 18.69
C TRP A 24 -8.59 -0.14 20.12
N ASN A 25 -7.79 -0.60 21.09
CA ASN A 25 -7.88 -0.16 22.48
C ASN A 25 -6.69 0.72 22.90
N ASN A 26 -5.84 1.13 21.96
CA ASN A 26 -4.66 1.93 22.25
C ASN A 26 -5.04 3.40 22.42
N LYS A 27 -4.76 3.95 23.61
CA LYS A 27 -5.04 5.35 23.99
C LYS A 27 -3.81 6.25 23.93
N ASP A 28 -2.65 5.70 23.54
CA ASP A 28 -1.41 6.45 23.48
C ASP A 28 -1.50 7.55 22.41
N LEU A 29 -0.82 8.65 22.71
CA LEU A 29 -0.69 9.79 21.81
C LEU A 29 0.73 9.85 21.24
N TRP A 30 0.84 9.80 19.92
CA TRP A 30 2.06 10.11 19.22
C TRP A 30 2.27 11.63 19.20
N LEU A 31 3.51 12.07 19.43
CA LEU A 31 3.90 13.48 19.49
C LEU A 31 3.09 14.33 20.49
N GLY A 32 2.42 13.69 21.46
CA GLY A 32 1.63 14.36 22.49
C GLY A 32 0.24 14.84 22.07
N PHE A 33 -0.19 14.64 20.81
CA PHE A 33 -1.52 15.09 20.36
C PHE A 33 -2.24 14.15 19.38
N MET A 34 -1.52 13.24 18.72
CA MET A 34 -2.08 12.42 17.64
C MET A 34 -2.43 11.02 18.16
N PRO A 35 -3.69 10.56 18.10
CA PRO A 35 -4.04 9.20 18.49
C PRO A 35 -3.21 8.16 17.74
N ALA A 36 -2.68 7.15 18.44
CA ALA A 36 -1.80 6.13 17.85
C ALA A 36 -2.41 5.45 16.62
N GLY A 37 -3.69 5.09 16.66
CA GLY A 37 -4.39 4.50 15.50
C GLY A 37 -4.47 5.44 14.29
N LEU A 38 -4.63 6.75 14.52
CA LEU A 38 -4.61 7.76 13.46
C LEU A 38 -3.19 7.91 12.88
N GLY A 39 -2.17 7.99 13.74
CA GLY A 39 -0.77 8.06 13.31
C GLY A 39 -0.35 6.84 12.51
N TYR A 40 -0.79 5.66 12.92
CA TYR A 40 -0.57 4.41 12.18
C TYR A 40 -1.18 4.49 10.76
N HIS A 41 -2.43 4.91 10.63
CA HIS A 41 -3.10 5.03 9.33
C HIS A 41 -2.50 6.12 8.43
N LEU A 42 -1.97 7.20 9.00
CA LEU A 42 -1.22 8.21 8.26
C LEU A 42 0.01 7.59 7.59
N ILE A 43 0.82 6.86 8.34
CA ILE A 43 2.01 6.17 7.80
C ILE A 43 1.58 5.08 6.80
N PHE A 44 0.55 4.30 7.13
CA PHE A 44 0.02 3.26 6.24
C PHE A 44 -0.39 3.85 4.89
N SER A 45 -1.04 5.01 4.87
CA SER A 45 -1.46 5.69 3.64
C SER A 45 -0.27 6.07 2.75
N VAL A 46 0.82 6.56 3.36
CA VAL A 46 2.07 6.85 2.64
C VAL A 46 2.68 5.57 2.07
N VAL A 47 2.73 4.49 2.84
CA VAL A 47 3.23 3.18 2.37
C VAL A 47 2.37 2.62 1.23
N ALA A 48 1.04 2.73 1.32
CA ALA A 48 0.13 2.29 0.27
C ALA A 48 0.29 3.11 -1.02
N ALA A 49 0.46 4.43 -0.91
CA ALA A 49 0.75 5.30 -2.05
C ALA A 49 2.08 4.92 -2.72
N LEU A 50 3.14 4.69 -1.93
CA LEU A 50 4.44 4.24 -2.45
C LEU A 50 4.34 2.87 -3.11
N PHE A 51 3.59 1.93 -2.53
CA PHE A 51 3.34 0.63 -3.11
C PHE A 51 2.71 0.75 -4.50
N TRP A 52 1.63 1.53 -4.64
CA TRP A 52 0.98 1.71 -5.95
C TRP A 52 1.84 2.46 -6.96
N PHE A 53 2.63 3.45 -6.51
CA PHE A 53 3.61 4.12 -7.37
C PHE A 53 4.67 3.14 -7.93
N LEU A 54 5.16 2.21 -7.11
CA LEU A 54 6.11 1.20 -7.55
C LEU A 54 5.45 0.18 -8.48
N VAL A 55 4.21 -0.23 -8.17
CA VAL A 55 3.43 -1.14 -9.03
C VAL A 55 3.19 -0.52 -10.40
N SER A 56 2.79 0.75 -10.47
CA SER A 56 2.57 1.43 -11.75
C SER A 56 3.88 1.57 -12.54
N LYS A 57 5.00 1.85 -11.87
CA LYS A 57 6.29 2.03 -12.52
C LYS A 57 6.95 0.74 -13.01
N PHE A 58 6.77 -0.38 -12.30
CA PHE A 58 7.58 -1.59 -12.52
C PHE A 58 6.81 -2.86 -12.84
N ALA A 59 5.51 -2.90 -12.53
CA ALA A 59 4.67 -4.09 -12.70
C ALA A 59 3.47 -3.86 -13.63
N TRP A 60 3.25 -2.62 -14.10
CA TRP A 60 2.20 -2.31 -15.06
C TRP A 60 2.49 -2.97 -16.42
N PRO A 61 1.50 -3.64 -17.04
CA PRO A 61 1.66 -4.24 -18.35
C PRO A 61 1.54 -3.19 -19.45
N HIS A 62 2.56 -3.06 -20.31
CA HIS A 62 2.57 -2.09 -21.42
C HIS A 62 2.00 -2.63 -22.74
N LYS A 63 1.63 -3.92 -22.79
CA LYS A 63 1.14 -4.57 -24.03
C LYS A 63 0.01 -3.81 -24.73
N THR A 64 -0.90 -3.21 -23.96
CA THR A 64 -2.04 -2.44 -24.50
C THR A 64 -1.63 -1.08 -25.05
N GLU A 65 -0.64 -0.44 -24.45
CA GLU A 65 -0.10 0.86 -24.90
C GLU A 65 0.71 0.65 -26.18
N GLU A 66 1.57 -0.38 -26.20
CA GLU A 66 2.35 -0.77 -27.38
C GLU A 66 1.45 -1.10 -28.59
N TRP A 67 0.29 -1.72 -28.38
CA TRP A 67 -0.68 -1.97 -29.46
C TRP A 67 -1.29 -0.67 -29.99
N ALA A 68 -1.68 0.26 -29.10
CA ALA A 68 -2.31 1.52 -29.48
C ALA A 68 -1.35 2.49 -30.21
N GLU A 69 -0.06 2.45 -29.90
CA GLU A 69 0.98 3.26 -30.56
C GLU A 69 1.40 2.74 -31.94
N GLN A 70 1.00 1.52 -32.31
CA GLN A 70 1.31 0.89 -33.60
C GLN A 70 0.27 1.15 -34.69
N GLU A 71 -0.90 1.72 -34.34
CA GLU A 71 -1.94 2.16 -35.28
C GLU A 71 -1.87 3.67 -35.58
#